data_AF-A0A1C5RDV3-F1
#
_entry.id   AF-A0A1C5RDV3-F1
#
_cell.length_a   1.000
_cell.length_b   1.000
_cell.length_c   1.000
_cell.angle_alpha   90.00
_cell.angle_beta   90.00
_cell.angle_gamma   90.00
#
_symmetry.space_group_name_H-M   'P 1'
#
loop_
_entity.id
_entity.type
_entity.pdbx_description
1 polymer ?
#
loop_
_entity_poly.entity_id
_entity_poly.type
_entity_poly.pdbx_seq_one_letter_code
_entity_poly.pdbx_strand_id
1 'polypeptide(L)'
;MNSFEKIGLIVLFFISLIYSYVKPTAIVENIQTKQNIIIYVEGEFEQKLSFKTKPTINDVLTKLQTDNHYQFNENYQLTNESKLYLPHGQNLISLNHASLDDLMTLKGIGEKTAIKIDEYRQKTPFQTIEDLMNIQGIGEKTYLRLREYLCL
;
A
#
# COMPACT_ATOMS: atom_id res chain seq x y z
N MET A 1 -52.81 40.93 7.68
CA MET A 1 -51.36 40.85 7.91
C MET A 1 -50.89 42.18 8.46
N ASN A 2 -50.61 42.22 9.75
CA ASN A 2 -50.27 43.44 10.48
C ASN A 2 -48.87 43.94 10.06
N SER A 3 -48.60 45.23 10.22
CA SER A 3 -47.31 45.83 9.84
C SER A 3 -46.12 45.09 10.45
N PHE A 4 -46.28 44.56 11.66
CA PHE A 4 -45.26 43.77 12.36
C PHE A 4 -44.97 42.40 11.72
N GLU A 5 -45.97 41.71 11.16
CA GLU A 5 -45.79 40.42 10.50
C GLU A 5 -45.02 40.57 9.18
N LYS A 6 -45.27 41.66 8.44
CA LYS A 6 -44.55 41.99 7.21
C LYS A 6 -43.08 42.30 7.48
N ILE A 7 -42.80 43.04 8.56
CA ILE A 7 -41.42 43.36 8.98
C ILE A 7 -40.68 42.07 9.38
N GLY A 8 -41.34 41.16 10.10
CA GLY A 8 -40.78 39.87 10.48
C GLY A 8 -40.35 39.02 9.29
N LEU A 9 -41.18 38.94 8.24
CA LEU A 9 -40.86 38.20 7.02
C LEU A 9 -39.70 38.83 6.22
N ILE A 10 -39.64 40.16 6.17
CA ILE A 10 -38.54 40.87 5.51
C ILE A 10 -37.21 40.60 6.21
N VAL A 11 -37.19 40.62 7.54
CA VAL A 11 -35.99 40.31 8.33
C VAL A 11 -35.54 38.86 8.10
N LEU A 12 -36.46 37.91 8.08
CA LEU A 12 -36.19 36.49 7.80
C LEU A 12 -35.63 36.27 6.39
N PHE A 13 -36.15 37.00 5.40
CA PHE A 13 -35.65 36.98 4.03
C PHE A 13 -34.22 37.51 3.94
N PHE A 14 -33.89 38.60 4.65
CA PHE A 14 -32.53 39.12 4.70
C PHE A 14 -31.56 38.20 5.46
N ILE A 15 -31.99 37.57 6.56
CA ILE A 15 -31.18 36.57 7.27
C ILE A 15 -30.89 35.37 6.35
N SER A 16 -31.89 34.90 5.60
CA SER A 16 -31.73 33.81 4.61
C SER A 16 -30.78 34.21 3.47
N LEU A 17 -30.88 35.44 2.97
CA LEU A 17 -29.96 35.99 1.97
C LEU A 17 -28.52 36.06 2.49
N ILE A 18 -28.33 36.49 3.75
CA ILE A 18 -27.01 36.53 4.40
C ILE A 18 -26.45 35.10 4.52
N TYR A 19 -27.24 34.14 4.99
CA TYR A 19 -26.83 32.72 5.08
C TYR A 19 -26.51 32.13 3.70
N SER A 20 -27.26 32.47 2.66
CA SER A 20 -27.00 32.02 1.29
C SER A 20 -25.72 32.64 0.70
N TYR A 21 -25.36 33.86 1.12
CA TYR A 21 -24.14 34.54 0.67
C TYR A 21 -22.86 34.02 1.33
N VAL A 22 -22.94 33.43 2.53
CA VAL A 22 -21.83 32.72 3.17
C VAL A 22 -21.64 31.36 2.47
N LYS A 23 -21.05 31.39 1.28
CA LYS A 23 -20.70 30.16 0.54
C LYS A 23 -19.64 29.36 1.33
N PRO A 24 -19.86 28.07 1.64
CA PRO A 24 -18.82 27.20 2.19
C PRO A 24 -17.90 26.72 1.05
N THR A 25 -17.14 27.62 0.45
CA THR A 25 -16.29 27.29 -0.72
C THR A 25 -14.80 27.23 -0.39
N ALA A 26 -14.34 27.90 0.68
CA ALA A 26 -12.93 27.87 1.07
C ALA A 26 -12.54 26.68 1.97
N ILE A 27 -13.51 26.00 2.59
CA ILE A 27 -13.23 24.94 3.58
C ILE A 27 -13.14 23.56 2.92
N VAL A 28 -13.82 23.33 1.80
CA VAL A 28 -13.85 22.02 1.12
C VAL A 28 -12.57 21.78 0.29
N GLU A 29 -11.99 22.81 -0.34
CA GLU A 29 -10.73 22.68 -1.09
C GLU A 29 -9.52 22.30 -0.21
N ASN A 30 -9.54 22.66 1.09
CA ASN A 30 -8.47 22.31 2.04
C ASN A 30 -8.70 20.94 2.73
N ILE A 31 -9.91 20.35 2.61
CA ILE A 31 -10.17 19.00 3.15
C ILE A 31 -9.78 17.92 2.11
N GLN A 32 -9.82 18.24 0.81
CA GLN A 32 -9.44 17.29 -0.26
C GLN A 32 -7.94 17.26 -0.61
N THR A 33 -7.10 18.10 0.00
CA THR A 33 -5.68 18.27 -0.42
C THR A 33 -4.65 17.80 0.61
N LYS A 34 -4.81 16.63 1.28
CA LYS A 34 -3.68 15.95 1.97
C LYS A 34 -3.98 14.55 2.52
N GLN A 35 -4.62 13.65 1.77
CA GLN A 35 -4.59 12.25 2.19
C GLN A 35 -3.16 11.74 2.02
N ASN A 36 -2.43 11.66 3.13
CA ASN A 36 -1.10 11.05 3.13
C ASN A 36 -1.26 9.55 2.86
N ILE A 37 -0.43 9.03 1.98
CA ILE A 37 -0.32 7.61 1.67
C ILE A 37 0.50 6.95 2.77
N ILE A 38 -0.06 5.91 3.39
CA ILE A 38 0.58 5.15 4.47
C ILE A 38 1.08 3.84 3.89
N ILE A 39 2.36 3.54 4.07
CA ILE A 39 2.98 2.26 3.76
C ILE A 39 3.36 1.59 5.07
N TYR A 40 2.97 0.33 5.25
CA TYR A 40 3.37 -0.49 6.39
C TYR A 40 4.59 -1.29 6.00
N VAL A 41 5.74 -0.99 6.60
CA VAL A 41 6.95 -1.79 6.43
C VAL A 41 7.00 -2.81 7.57
N GLU A 42 7.14 -4.08 7.22
CA GLU A 42 7.23 -5.21 8.14
C GLU A 42 8.54 -5.98 7.94
N GLY A 43 9.02 -6.71 8.96
CA GLY A 43 10.27 -7.47 8.90
C GLY A 43 11.44 -6.67 9.47
N GLU A 44 12.54 -6.49 8.72
CA GLU A 44 13.75 -5.78 9.18
C GLU A 44 13.43 -4.43 9.82
N PHE A 45 12.45 -3.75 9.24
CA PHE A 45 11.87 -2.55 9.79
C PHE A 45 10.42 -2.82 10.16
N GLU A 46 10.00 -2.38 11.34
CA GLU A 46 8.61 -2.45 11.79
C GLU A 46 8.07 -1.03 12.00
N GLN A 47 7.75 -0.35 10.90
CA GLN A 47 7.28 1.04 10.97
C GLN A 47 6.31 1.40 9.86
N LYS A 48 5.46 2.39 10.15
CA LYS A 48 4.59 3.03 9.16
C LYS A 48 5.25 4.25 8.57
N LEU A 49 5.33 4.31 7.25
CA LEU A 49 5.87 5.44 6.50
C LEU A 49 4.73 6.23 5.87
N SER A 50 4.81 7.55 6.00
CA SER A 50 3.81 8.47 5.43
C SER A 50 4.42 9.27 4.28
N PHE A 51 3.70 9.32 3.17
CA PHE A 51 4.07 9.99 1.91
C PHE A 51 2.96 10.92 1.44
N LYS A 52 3.32 11.98 0.72
CA LYS A 52 2.34 12.93 0.15
C LYS A 52 1.77 12.47 -1.19
N THR A 53 2.52 11.62 -1.89
CA THR A 53 2.22 11.07 -3.23
C THR A 53 2.50 9.58 -3.22
N LYS A 54 2.08 8.86 -4.27
CA LYS A 54 2.33 7.41 -4.40
C LYS A 54 3.84 7.17 -4.40
N PRO A 55 4.40 6.53 -3.36
CA PRO A 55 5.82 6.29 -3.29
C PRO A 55 6.20 5.09 -4.16
N THR A 56 7.43 5.10 -4.64
CA THR A 56 8.08 3.93 -5.21
C THR A 56 8.76 3.11 -4.10
N ILE A 57 9.20 1.89 -4.42
CA ILE A 57 10.05 1.11 -3.50
C ILE A 57 11.32 1.90 -3.17
N ASN A 58 11.94 2.57 -4.14
CA ASN A 58 13.12 3.39 -3.88
C ASN A 58 12.86 4.52 -2.87
N ASP A 59 11.69 5.18 -2.93
CA ASP A 59 11.32 6.21 -1.95
C ASP A 59 11.21 5.64 -0.53
N VAL A 60 10.72 4.41 -0.40
CA VAL A 60 10.66 3.70 0.87
C VAL A 60 12.06 3.33 1.37
N LEU A 61 12.89 2.69 0.53
CA LEU A 61 14.25 2.29 0.89
C LEU A 61 15.12 3.49 1.29
N THR A 62 15.02 4.60 0.54
CA THR A 62 15.71 5.86 0.85
C THR A 62 15.30 6.39 2.23
N LYS A 63 14.00 6.33 2.56
CA LYS A 63 13.49 6.78 3.86
C LYS A 63 13.95 5.88 5.02
N LEU A 64 14.14 4.59 4.75
CA LEU A 64 14.69 3.61 5.68
C LEU A 64 16.22 3.64 5.77
N GLN A 65 16.89 4.39 4.89
CA GLN A 65 18.35 4.47 4.78
C GLN A 65 18.99 3.10 4.52
N THR A 66 18.33 2.28 3.70
CA THR A 66 18.80 0.93 3.32
C THR A 66 18.97 0.83 1.81
N ASP A 67 19.83 -0.10 1.39
CA ASP A 67 20.07 -0.41 -0.01
C ASP A 67 19.09 -1.48 -0.53
N ASN A 68 19.02 -1.62 -1.85
CA ASN A 68 18.15 -2.60 -2.49
C ASN A 68 18.79 -3.99 -2.59
N HIS A 69 19.36 -4.50 -1.50
CA HIS A 69 20.04 -5.79 -1.49
C HIS A 69 19.09 -6.98 -1.70
N TYR A 70 17.78 -6.77 -1.50
CA TYR A 70 16.72 -7.76 -1.72
C TYR A 70 16.23 -7.85 -3.18
N GLN A 71 16.83 -7.09 -4.11
CA GLN A 71 16.51 -7.09 -5.54
C GLN A 71 15.07 -6.69 -5.87
N PHE A 72 14.46 -5.81 -5.07
CA PHE A 72 13.15 -5.26 -5.40
C PHE A 72 13.21 -4.40 -6.66
N ASN A 73 12.09 -4.32 -7.38
CA ASN A 73 11.96 -3.33 -8.45
C ASN A 73 11.79 -1.92 -7.85
N GLU A 74 12.86 -1.13 -7.85
CA GLU A 74 12.90 0.23 -7.32
C GLU A 74 11.81 1.16 -7.86
N ASN A 75 11.38 0.94 -9.10
CA ASN A 75 10.39 1.78 -9.78
C ASN A 75 8.94 1.38 -9.49
N TYR A 76 8.72 0.27 -8.78
CA TYR A 76 7.38 -0.20 -8.46
C TYR A 76 6.65 0.78 -7.53
N GLN A 77 5.48 1.24 -7.96
CA GLN A 77 4.67 2.20 -7.21
C GLN A 77 3.77 1.47 -6.19
N LEU A 78 3.90 1.87 -4.94
CA LEU A 78 3.08 1.37 -3.84
C LEU A 78 1.79 2.19 -3.71
N THR A 79 0.73 1.51 -3.29
CA THR A 79 -0.58 2.12 -3.06
C THR A 79 -0.81 2.43 -1.59
N ASN A 80 -1.88 3.17 -1.27
CA ASN A 80 -2.22 3.44 0.12
C ASN A 80 -2.51 2.15 0.89
N GLU A 81 -2.00 2.09 2.12
CA GLU A 81 -2.12 0.97 3.05
C GLU A 81 -1.46 -0.33 2.57
N SER A 82 -0.60 -0.26 1.53
CA SER A 82 0.21 -1.39 1.11
C SER A 82 1.16 -1.83 2.23
N LYS A 83 1.31 -3.14 2.36
CA LYS A 83 2.34 -3.78 3.17
C LYS A 83 3.56 -4.07 2.29
N LEU A 84 4.73 -3.73 2.79
CA LEU A 84 6.01 -4.05 2.19
C LEU A 84 6.86 -4.78 3.22
N TYR A 85 6.99 -6.08 3.03
CA TYR A 85 7.85 -6.92 3.85
C TYR A 85 9.29 -6.87 3.37
N LEU A 86 10.20 -6.53 4.27
CA LEU A 86 11.65 -6.56 4.08
C LEU A 86 12.23 -7.66 4.99
N PRO A 87 12.81 -8.75 4.46
CA PRO A 87 13.26 -9.89 5.27
C PRO A 87 14.48 -9.54 6.13
N HIS A 88 14.72 -10.22 7.26
CA HIS A 88 15.91 -9.98 8.10
C HIS A 88 17.15 -10.79 7.68
N GLY A 89 16.96 -11.80 6.83
CA GLY A 89 17.88 -12.91 6.65
C GLY A 89 18.97 -12.68 5.60
N GLN A 90 20.09 -13.38 5.77
CA GLN A 90 21.08 -13.61 4.73
C GLN A 90 20.82 -14.98 4.09
N ASN A 91 21.16 -15.17 2.81
CA ASN A 91 20.85 -16.37 1.99
C ASN A 91 19.36 -16.54 1.68
N LEU A 92 18.77 -15.53 1.06
CA LEU A 92 17.38 -15.53 0.61
C LEU A 92 17.23 -16.22 -0.75
N ILE A 93 16.06 -16.82 -0.97
CA ILE A 93 15.69 -17.46 -2.22
C ILE A 93 14.88 -16.47 -3.06
N SER A 94 15.39 -16.14 -4.23
CA SER A 94 14.76 -15.17 -5.14
C SER A 94 13.52 -15.75 -5.80
N LEU A 95 12.37 -15.11 -5.62
CA LEU A 95 11.13 -15.54 -6.28
C LEU A 95 11.21 -15.43 -7.80
N ASN A 96 11.87 -14.41 -8.35
CA ASN A 96 11.95 -14.25 -9.81
C ASN A 96 13.08 -15.07 -10.44
N HIS A 97 14.11 -15.47 -9.69
CA HIS A 97 15.32 -16.07 -10.27
C HIS A 97 15.66 -17.49 -9.77
N ALA A 98 15.10 -17.96 -8.66
CA ALA A 98 15.43 -19.28 -8.10
C ALA A 98 15.01 -20.43 -9.02
N SER A 99 15.74 -21.55 -8.98
CA SER A 99 15.34 -22.78 -9.68
C SER A 99 14.16 -23.47 -8.99
N LEU A 100 13.52 -24.43 -9.66
CA LEU A 100 12.47 -25.24 -9.04
C LEU A 100 13.00 -26.00 -7.82
N ASP A 101 14.23 -26.51 -7.89
CA ASP A 101 14.87 -27.22 -6.78
C ASP A 101 15.11 -26.31 -5.58
N ASP A 102 15.58 -25.08 -5.82
CA ASP A 102 15.75 -24.07 -4.76
C ASP A 102 14.41 -23.75 -4.08
N LEU A 103 13.35 -23.55 -4.85
CA LEU A 103 12.01 -23.29 -4.31
C LEU A 103 11.51 -24.47 -3.47
N MET A 104 11.82 -25.71 -3.84
CA MET A 104 11.45 -26.91 -3.09
C MET A 104 12.25 -27.10 -1.79
N THR A 105 13.34 -26.36 -1.57
CA THR A 105 14.02 -26.34 -0.26
C THR A 105 13.19 -25.63 0.81
N LEU A 106 12.24 -24.78 0.40
CA LEU A 106 11.36 -24.04 1.29
C LEU A 106 10.36 -24.96 1.99
N LYS A 107 10.32 -24.90 3.33
CA LYS A 107 9.46 -25.76 4.13
C LYS A 107 7.96 -25.57 3.80
N GLY A 108 7.38 -26.58 3.17
CA GLY A 108 5.97 -26.61 2.77
C GLY A 108 5.74 -26.22 1.31
N ILE A 109 6.80 -26.02 0.53
CA ILE A 109 6.75 -25.93 -0.92
C ILE A 109 7.19 -27.28 -1.49
N GLY A 110 6.25 -27.99 -2.11
CA GLY A 110 6.56 -29.17 -2.92
C GLY A 110 6.52 -28.83 -4.41
N GLU A 111 6.88 -29.81 -5.25
CA GLU A 111 6.93 -29.69 -6.71
C GLU A 111 5.74 -28.95 -7.33
N LYS A 112 4.50 -29.34 -6.97
CA LYS A 112 3.28 -28.69 -7.49
C LYS A 112 3.19 -27.20 -7.16
N THR A 113 3.68 -26.78 -5.99
CA THR A 113 3.66 -25.36 -5.59
C THR A 113 4.83 -24.61 -6.22
N ALA A 114 6.01 -25.24 -6.33
CA ALA A 114 7.16 -24.66 -7.02
C ALA A 114 6.83 -24.38 -8.50
N ILE A 115 6.18 -25.32 -9.19
CA ILE A 115 5.70 -25.13 -10.57
C ILE A 115 4.74 -23.94 -10.66
N LYS A 116 3.81 -23.79 -9.70
CA LYS A 116 2.89 -22.63 -9.69
C LYS A 116 3.60 -21.30 -9.46
N ILE A 117 4.64 -21.27 -8.63
CA ILE A 117 5.47 -20.08 -8.44
C ILE A 117 6.16 -19.72 -9.76
N ASP A 118 6.73 -20.71 -10.45
CA ASP A 118 7.38 -20.53 -11.74
C ASP A 118 6.40 -20.07 -12.83
N GLU A 119 5.22 -20.69 -12.93
CA GLU A 119 4.15 -20.27 -13.84
C GLU A 119 3.64 -18.85 -13.55
N TYR A 120 3.61 -18.44 -12.26
CA TYR A 120 3.20 -17.09 -11.87
C TYR A 120 4.21 -16.05 -12.38
N ARG A 121 5.51 -16.22 -12.07
CA ARG A 121 6.55 -15.26 -12.50
C ARG A 121 6.73 -15.16 -14.01
N GLN A 122 6.46 -16.24 -14.74
CA GLN A 122 6.47 -16.23 -16.21
C GLN A 122 5.37 -15.32 -16.80
N LYS A 123 4.26 -15.13 -16.09
CA LYS A 123 3.15 -14.26 -16.51
C LYS A 123 3.33 -12.84 -15.99
N THR A 124 3.65 -12.73 -14.71
CA THR A 124 3.81 -11.46 -14.00
C THR A 124 4.96 -11.59 -13.01
N PRO A 125 6.04 -10.82 -13.14
CA PRO A 125 7.13 -10.85 -12.17
C PRO A 125 6.65 -10.36 -10.81
N PHE A 126 7.11 -11.02 -9.74
CA PHE A 126 6.83 -10.61 -8.36
C PHE A 126 7.40 -9.21 -8.13
N GLN A 127 6.57 -8.30 -7.63
CA GLN A 127 6.96 -6.93 -7.29
C GLN A 127 7.18 -6.77 -5.78
N THR A 128 6.46 -7.55 -4.98
CA THR A 128 6.67 -7.66 -3.54
C THR A 128 6.64 -9.13 -3.09
N ILE A 129 7.12 -9.44 -1.88
CA ILE A 129 7.10 -10.82 -1.37
C ILE A 129 5.64 -11.24 -1.06
N GLU A 130 4.76 -10.29 -0.71
CA GLU A 130 3.32 -10.50 -0.50
C GLU A 130 2.61 -11.07 -1.73
N ASP A 131 3.10 -10.77 -2.94
CA ASP A 131 2.53 -11.28 -4.19
C ASP A 131 2.50 -12.81 -4.22
N LEU A 132 3.32 -13.48 -3.40
CA LEU A 132 3.28 -14.94 -3.21
C LEU A 132 1.90 -15.45 -2.77
N MET A 133 1.12 -14.65 -2.04
CA MET A 133 -0.25 -15.00 -1.62
C MET A 133 -1.25 -15.05 -2.78
N ASN A 134 -0.89 -14.54 -3.96
CA ASN A 134 -1.70 -14.67 -5.16
C ASN A 134 -1.69 -16.10 -5.75
N ILE A 135 -0.78 -16.95 -5.29
CA ILE A 135 -0.66 -18.33 -5.76
C ILE A 135 -1.64 -19.24 -5.02
N GLN A 136 -2.45 -19.96 -5.80
CA GLN A 136 -3.40 -20.92 -5.26
C GLN A 136 -2.70 -22.01 -4.43
N GLY A 137 -3.02 -22.06 -3.14
CA GLY A 137 -2.45 -23.00 -2.17
C GLY A 137 -1.45 -22.35 -1.21
N ILE A 138 -1.04 -21.10 -1.45
CA ILE A 138 -0.26 -20.30 -0.52
C ILE A 138 -1.21 -19.31 0.17
N GLY A 139 -1.67 -19.68 1.36
CA GLY A 139 -2.40 -18.76 2.24
C GLY A 139 -1.47 -17.98 3.17
N GLU A 140 -2.05 -17.04 3.92
CA GLU A 140 -1.35 -16.19 4.89
C GLU A 140 -0.42 -16.97 5.82
N LYS A 141 -0.87 -18.10 6.38
CA LYS A 141 -0.04 -18.94 7.27
C LYS A 141 1.21 -19.50 6.58
N THR A 142 1.08 -19.85 5.30
CA THR A 142 2.22 -20.36 4.52
C THR A 142 3.15 -19.20 4.17
N TYR A 143 2.59 -18.08 3.71
CA TYR A 143 3.33 -16.84 3.44
C TYR A 143 4.17 -16.39 4.64
N LEU A 144 3.56 -16.27 5.82
CA LEU A 144 4.26 -15.81 7.04
C LEU A 144 5.44 -16.70 7.42
N ARG A 145 5.38 -18.00 7.14
CA ARG A 145 6.49 -18.93 7.38
C ARG A 145 7.58 -18.82 6.32
N LEU A 146 7.23 -18.45 5.10
CA LEU A 146 8.16 -18.42 3.96
C LEU A 146 8.87 -17.08 3.79
N ARG A 147 8.18 -15.97 4.07
CA ARG A 147 8.65 -14.61 3.77
C ARG A 147 10.05 -14.31 4.31
N GLU A 148 10.43 -14.87 5.45
CA GLU A 148 11.75 -14.70 6.08
C GLU A 148 12.92 -15.25 5.25
N TYR A 149 12.64 -16.14 4.29
CA TYR A 149 13.63 -16.81 3.45
C TYR A 149 13.58 -16.34 1.99
N LEU A 150 12.81 -15.31 1.67
CA LEU A 150 12.52 -14.91 0.29
C LEU A 150 13.10 -13.54 -0.04
N CYS A 151 13.56 -13.38 -1.27
CA CYS A 151 13.84 -12.11 -1.91
C CYS A 151 13.22 -12.10 -3.31
N LEU A 152 13.44 -11.04 -4.10
CA LEU A 152 12.91 -10.94 -5.45
C LEU A 152 13.93 -11.26 -6.54
#